data_AF-A0AAV1XW10-F1
#
_entry.id   AF-A0AAV1XW10-F1
#
_cell.length_a   1.000
_cell.length_b   1.000
_cell.length_c   1.000
_cell.angle_alpha   90.00
_cell.angle_beta   90.00
_cell.angle_gamma   90.00
#
_symmetry.space_group_name_H-M   'P 1'
#
loop_
_entity.id
_entity.type
_entity.pdbx_description
1 polymer ?
#
loop_
_entity_poly.entity_id
_entity_poly.type
_entity_poly.pdbx_seq_one_letter_code
_entity_poly.pdbx_strand_id
1 'polypeptide(L)'
;MKLDNSNGKLCALTNSSADSFPADISPPHNHDDAEEIFVPPLNFAMVDNGIFRSGFPDSANFAFLKSLRLRSVICLCPEPYPEATLEFLKTNRIRLYQFGIDGCKEPFVNIPHDIVREALKVVLDDRNHPLLIHCKRGKHRTGCLVGCIRRLQRWCLSSVFDEYQRFAGAKARVSDQRFIELFDLSCLNHHPLSFSSSKK
;
A
#
# COMPACT_ATOMS: atom_id res chain seq x y z
N MET A 1 -12.35 65.36 47.68
CA MET A 1 -13.63 65.97 47.27
C MET A 1 -14.49 64.83 46.76
N LYS A 2 -15.36 64.24 47.61
CA LYS A 2 -16.82 64.52 47.74
C LYS A 2 -17.54 64.33 46.38
N LEU A 3 -18.57 63.50 46.20
CA LEU A 3 -19.64 63.05 47.10
C LEU A 3 -20.17 61.62 46.78
N ASP A 4 -20.50 60.93 47.87
CA ASP A 4 -21.67 60.11 48.18
C ASP A 4 -22.98 60.33 47.40
N ASN A 5 -23.72 59.24 47.10
CA ASN A 5 -25.12 59.15 47.54
C ASN A 5 -25.67 57.71 47.51
N SER A 6 -26.48 57.39 48.52
CA SER A 6 -27.16 56.12 48.79
C SER A 6 -28.64 56.17 48.36
N ASN A 7 -29.25 54.99 48.16
CA ASN A 7 -30.69 54.62 48.36
C ASN A 7 -30.96 53.38 47.50
N GLY A 8 -31.68 52.31 47.88
CA GLY A 8 -32.55 51.98 48.99
C GLY A 8 -33.50 50.86 48.51
N LYS A 9 -33.91 49.93 49.40
CA LYS A 9 -35.21 49.20 49.55
C LYS A 9 -36.09 48.93 48.29
N LEU A 10 -36.88 47.85 48.11
CA LEU A 10 -37.43 46.73 48.90
C LEU A 10 -38.50 46.03 47.99
N CYS A 11 -38.70 44.70 48.12
CA CYS A 11 -39.91 43.91 47.70
C CYS A 11 -40.31 43.91 46.20
N ALA A 12 -40.96 42.90 45.60
CA ALA A 12 -41.74 41.77 46.08
C ALA A 12 -42.06 40.78 44.93
N LEU A 13 -42.31 39.52 45.31
CA LEU A 13 -43.37 38.60 44.84
C LEU A 13 -43.36 37.95 43.43
N THR A 14 -43.44 36.61 43.48
CA THR A 14 -44.16 35.66 42.58
C THR A 14 -43.53 35.41 41.19
N ASN A 15 -43.54 34.22 40.57
CA ASN A 15 -44.30 32.98 40.78
C ASN A 15 -43.61 31.81 40.04
N SER A 16 -43.75 30.61 40.59
CA SER A 16 -44.05 29.31 39.94
C SER A 16 -43.19 28.67 38.83
N SER A 17 -42.95 27.36 39.04
CA SER A 17 -42.81 26.26 38.06
C SER A 17 -41.45 26.12 37.38
N ALA A 18 -40.82 24.95 37.21
CA ALA A 18 -41.03 23.57 37.61
C ALA A 18 -39.72 22.82 37.26
N ASP A 19 -39.66 21.56 37.68
CA ASP A 19 -38.80 20.49 37.16
C ASP A 19 -37.39 20.32 37.74
N SER A 20 -37.36 19.29 38.58
CA SER A 20 -36.26 18.46 39.03
C SER A 20 -35.41 17.90 37.90
N PHE A 21 -34.08 17.99 38.05
CA PHE A 21 -33.12 17.10 37.38
C PHE A 21 -32.16 16.51 38.41
N PRO A 22 -31.92 15.18 38.41
CA PRO A 22 -31.03 14.54 39.35
C PRO A 22 -29.57 14.72 38.92
N ALA A 23 -28.70 14.83 39.92
CA ALA A 23 -27.25 14.80 39.75
C ALA A 23 -26.80 13.39 39.35
N ASP A 24 -26.31 13.23 38.12
CA ASP A 24 -25.41 12.15 37.76
C ASP A 24 -24.48 12.63 36.63
N ILE A 25 -23.33 13.18 37.02
CA ILE A 25 -22.23 13.48 36.09
C ILE A 25 -21.23 12.35 36.25
N SER A 26 -21.46 11.26 35.53
CA SER A 26 -20.40 10.32 35.20
C SER A 26 -19.44 11.01 34.21
N PRO A 27 -18.12 10.79 34.30
CA PRO A 27 -17.17 11.38 33.36
C PRO A 27 -17.45 10.82 31.96
N PRO A 28 -17.27 11.60 30.89
CA PRO A 28 -17.41 11.06 29.55
C PRO A 28 -16.42 9.91 29.41
N HIS A 29 -16.93 8.74 29.03
CA HIS A 29 -16.12 7.64 28.57
C HIS A 29 -15.16 8.19 27.52
N ASN A 30 -13.86 8.19 27.84
CA ASN A 30 -12.83 8.31 26.83
C ASN A 30 -13.05 7.15 25.86
N HIS A 31 -13.73 7.44 24.76
CA HIS A 31 -13.53 6.68 23.54
C HIS A 31 -12.07 6.88 23.18
N ASP A 32 -11.22 5.95 23.63
CA ASP A 32 -9.93 5.68 23.02
C ASP A 32 -10.21 5.13 21.61
N ASP A 33 -10.80 5.96 20.74
CA ASP A 33 -10.76 5.80 19.30
C ASP A 33 -9.34 6.18 18.89
N ALA A 34 -8.37 5.34 19.27
CA ALA A 34 -7.03 5.43 18.76
C ALA A 34 -7.14 5.31 17.23
N GLU A 35 -7.02 6.44 16.53
CA GLU A 35 -7.02 6.48 15.08
C GLU A 35 -6.03 5.42 14.58
N GLU A 36 -6.52 4.38 13.92
CA GLU A 36 -5.70 3.27 13.47
C GLU A 36 -4.69 3.80 12.45
N ILE A 37 -3.45 4.04 12.89
CA ILE A 37 -2.43 4.70 12.07
C ILE A 37 -2.07 3.78 10.90
N PHE A 38 -2.46 4.17 9.70
CA PHE A 38 -2.15 3.45 8.48
C PHE A 38 -0.79 3.88 7.92
N VAL A 39 0.23 3.04 8.12
CA VAL A 39 1.58 3.27 7.56
C VAL A 39 1.79 2.37 6.34
N PRO A 40 1.84 2.93 5.11
CA PRO A 40 2.14 2.12 3.93
C PRO A 40 3.59 1.61 3.96
N PRO A 41 3.87 0.43 3.40
CA PRO A 41 5.25 -0.06 3.29
C PRO A 41 6.14 0.88 2.49
N LEU A 42 7.45 0.75 2.68
CA LEU A 42 8.46 1.49 1.91
C LEU A 42 8.15 1.42 0.40
N ASN A 43 8.25 2.53 -0.33
CA ASN A 43 8.06 2.55 -1.79
C ASN A 43 6.69 2.00 -2.26
N PHE A 44 5.66 2.05 -1.42
CA PHE A 44 4.32 1.62 -1.79
C PHE A 44 3.72 2.52 -2.88
N ALA A 45 3.11 1.92 -3.89
CA ALA A 45 2.31 2.61 -4.90
C ALA A 45 1.35 1.65 -5.61
N MET A 46 0.31 2.20 -6.24
CA MET A 46 -0.52 1.47 -7.20
C MET A 46 0.20 1.41 -8.55
N VAL A 47 0.25 0.22 -9.15
CA VAL A 47 0.77 0.00 -10.51
C VAL A 47 -0.38 0.08 -11.50
N ASP A 48 -1.44 -0.68 -11.24
CA ASP A 48 -2.67 -0.67 -12.02
C ASP A 48 -3.85 -1.01 -11.08
N ASN A 49 -5.07 -0.98 -11.60
CA ASN A 49 -6.25 -1.34 -10.83
C ASN A 49 -6.10 -2.75 -10.22
N GLY A 50 -6.08 -2.84 -8.88
CA GLY A 50 -5.88 -4.10 -8.17
C GLY A 50 -4.43 -4.61 -8.13
N ILE A 51 -3.45 -3.90 -8.69
CA ILE A 51 -2.03 -4.27 -8.67
C ILE A 51 -1.25 -3.19 -7.92
N PHE A 52 -0.60 -3.59 -6.83
CA PHE A 52 0.22 -2.73 -5.99
C PHE A 52 1.69 -3.14 -6.05
N ARG A 53 2.59 -2.20 -5.75
CA ARG A 53 4.02 -2.44 -5.56
C ARG A 53 4.48 -1.92 -4.20
N SER A 54 5.52 -2.52 -3.63
CA SER A 54 6.22 -1.99 -2.46
C SER A 54 7.63 -2.57 -2.27
N GLY A 55 8.34 -2.06 -1.26
CA GLY A 55 9.41 -2.74 -0.55
C GLY A 55 8.86 -3.78 0.42
N PHE A 56 9.76 -4.37 1.22
CA PHE A 56 9.39 -5.48 2.09
C PHE A 56 8.47 -4.97 3.22
N PRO A 57 7.25 -5.53 3.37
CA PRO A 57 6.36 -5.12 4.46
C PRO A 57 6.85 -5.63 5.81
N ASP A 58 6.69 -4.79 6.84
CA ASP A 58 6.88 -5.15 8.24
C ASP A 58 5.56 -5.08 9.02
N SER A 59 5.62 -5.39 10.31
CA SER A 59 4.45 -5.42 11.19
C SER A 59 3.74 -4.06 11.31
N ALA A 60 4.49 -2.95 11.20
CA ALA A 60 3.89 -1.61 11.24
C ALA A 60 3.00 -1.34 10.01
N ASN A 61 3.18 -2.09 8.91
CA ASN A 61 2.37 -1.95 7.71
C ASN A 61 1.12 -2.84 7.68
N PHE A 62 0.94 -3.75 8.63
CA PHE A 62 -0.10 -4.78 8.56
C PHE A 62 -1.52 -4.21 8.58
N ALA A 63 -1.77 -3.16 9.37
CA ALA A 63 -3.05 -2.47 9.37
C ALA A 63 -3.38 -1.92 7.96
N PHE A 64 -2.40 -1.27 7.32
CA PHE A 64 -2.55 -0.75 5.96
C PHE A 64 -2.74 -1.85 4.93
N LEU A 65 -1.97 -2.94 4.99
CA LEU A 65 -2.13 -4.05 4.06
C LEU A 65 -3.48 -4.76 4.21
N LYS A 66 -4.02 -4.81 5.43
CA LYS A 66 -5.34 -5.37 5.71
C LYS A 66 -6.45 -4.52 5.06
N SER A 67 -6.31 -3.19 5.05
CA SER A 67 -7.29 -2.30 4.43
C SER A 67 -7.35 -2.45 2.90
N LEU A 68 -6.25 -2.86 2.26
CA LEU A 68 -6.20 -3.17 0.83
C LEU A 68 -6.95 -4.44 0.43
N ARG A 69 -7.30 -5.31 1.40
CA ARG A 69 -8.00 -6.59 1.16
C ARG A 69 -7.30 -7.44 0.09
N LEU A 70 -5.97 -7.52 0.19
CA LEU A 70 -5.14 -8.28 -0.73
C LEU A 70 -5.59 -9.74 -0.76
N ARG A 71 -5.55 -10.34 -1.96
CA ARG A 71 -5.79 -11.77 -2.15
C ARG A 71 -4.48 -12.53 -2.34
N SER A 72 -3.47 -11.87 -2.88
CA SER A 72 -2.15 -12.46 -3.07
C SER A 72 -1.01 -11.46 -2.90
N VAL A 73 0.17 -12.01 -2.63
CA VAL A 73 1.44 -11.28 -2.55
C VAL A 73 2.47 -12.02 -3.39
N ILE A 74 3.18 -11.28 -4.24
CA ILE A 74 4.35 -11.74 -4.99
C ILE A 74 5.60 -11.24 -4.27
N CYS A 75 6.43 -12.17 -3.79
CA CYS A 75 7.74 -11.87 -3.21
C CYS A 75 8.85 -12.25 -4.18
N LEU A 76 9.67 -11.29 -4.57
CA LEU A 76 10.81 -11.51 -5.48
C LEU A 76 12.13 -11.81 -4.74
N CYS A 77 12.07 -12.10 -3.44
CA CYS A 77 13.24 -12.36 -2.59
C CYS A 77 13.49 -13.88 -2.49
N PRO A 78 14.74 -14.37 -2.66
CA PRO A 78 15.05 -15.78 -2.44
C PRO A 78 15.08 -16.14 -0.95
N GLU A 79 15.25 -15.14 -0.07
CA GLU A 79 15.33 -15.37 1.37
C GLU A 79 14.00 -15.91 1.93
N PRO A 80 14.04 -16.79 2.95
CA PRO A 80 12.84 -17.27 3.63
C PRO A 80 11.98 -16.10 4.13
N TYR A 81 10.66 -16.24 4.00
CA TYR A 81 9.73 -15.20 4.43
C TYR A 81 9.64 -15.16 5.97
N PRO A 82 9.71 -13.99 6.62
CA PRO A 82 9.64 -13.88 8.08
C PRO A 82 8.34 -14.46 8.65
N GLU A 83 8.45 -15.14 9.79
CA GLU A 83 7.33 -15.87 10.40
C GLU A 83 6.14 -14.97 10.74
N ALA A 84 6.39 -13.80 11.34
CA ALA A 84 5.35 -12.82 11.65
C ALA A 84 4.56 -12.37 10.41
N THR A 85 5.25 -12.15 9.28
CA THR A 85 4.59 -11.78 8.02
C THR A 85 3.84 -12.98 7.44
N LEU A 86 4.39 -14.20 7.51
CA LEU A 86 3.68 -15.41 7.09
C LEU A 86 2.39 -15.63 7.88
N GLU A 87 2.42 -15.44 9.19
CA GLU A 87 1.24 -15.57 10.05
C GLU A 87 0.18 -14.53 9.69
N PHE A 88 0.58 -13.28 9.43
CA PHE A 88 -0.31 -12.25 8.91
C PHE A 88 -0.97 -12.67 7.58
N LEU A 89 -0.18 -13.17 6.61
CA LEU A 89 -0.72 -13.63 5.33
C LEU A 89 -1.71 -14.78 5.53
N LYS A 90 -1.38 -15.77 6.36
CA LYS A 90 -2.26 -16.91 6.67
C LYS A 90 -3.58 -16.47 7.31
N THR A 91 -3.50 -15.61 8.32
CA THR A 91 -4.68 -15.10 9.06
C THR A 91 -5.63 -14.34 8.14
N ASN A 92 -5.09 -13.58 7.19
CA ASN A 92 -5.88 -12.80 6.24
C ASN A 92 -6.18 -13.57 4.93
N ARG A 93 -5.85 -14.87 4.86
CA ARG A 93 -6.06 -15.75 3.69
C ARG A 93 -5.41 -15.22 2.41
N ILE A 94 -4.25 -14.59 2.54
CA ILE A 94 -3.47 -14.04 1.43
C ILE A 94 -2.52 -15.12 0.91
N ARG A 95 -2.57 -15.40 -0.39
CA ARG A 95 -1.68 -16.38 -1.04
C ARG A 95 -0.29 -15.76 -1.30
N LEU A 96 0.77 -16.44 -0.88
CA LEU A 96 2.15 -16.03 -1.18
C LEU A 96 2.67 -16.76 -2.41
N TYR A 97 3.13 -16.01 -3.40
CA TYR A 97 3.89 -16.50 -4.55
C TYR A 97 5.34 -16.00 -4.42
N GLN A 98 6.27 -16.92 -4.18
CA GLN A 98 7.68 -16.58 -4.01
C GLN A 98 8.49 -16.96 -5.25
N PHE A 99 9.09 -15.94 -5.87
CA PHE A 99 9.90 -16.04 -7.08
C PHE A 99 11.29 -15.49 -6.76
N GLY A 100 12.16 -16.33 -6.20
CA GLY A 100 13.47 -15.91 -5.71
C GLY A 100 14.37 -15.42 -6.84
N ILE A 101 14.72 -14.12 -6.82
CA ILE A 101 15.72 -13.54 -7.72
C ILE A 101 16.89 -13.07 -6.88
N ASP A 102 18.08 -13.60 -7.12
CA ASP A 102 19.27 -13.28 -6.34
C ASP A 102 19.63 -11.79 -6.38
N GLY A 103 19.96 -11.26 -5.20
CA GLY A 103 20.30 -9.86 -5.02
C GLY A 103 21.77 -9.59 -5.36
N CYS A 104 22.12 -9.51 -6.63
CA CYS A 104 23.47 -9.11 -7.04
C CYS A 104 23.64 -7.58 -7.13
N LYS A 105 24.86 -7.10 -6.86
CA LYS A 105 25.29 -5.73 -7.19
C LYS A 105 25.87 -5.73 -8.61
N GLU A 106 25.80 -4.59 -9.30
CA GLU A 106 26.49 -4.43 -10.58
C GLU A 106 28.01 -4.66 -10.38
N PRO A 107 28.68 -5.32 -11.35
CA PRO A 107 28.22 -5.67 -12.70
C PRO A 107 27.50 -7.03 -12.83
N PHE A 108 27.42 -7.85 -11.79
CA PHE A 108 26.93 -9.24 -11.86
C PHE A 108 25.40 -9.39 -11.71
N VAL A 109 24.63 -8.35 -12.08
CA VAL A 109 23.18 -8.40 -11.96
C VAL A 109 22.62 -9.35 -13.01
N ASN A 110 22.01 -10.45 -12.56
CA ASN A 110 21.30 -11.37 -13.43
C ASN A 110 19.86 -11.50 -12.94
N ILE A 111 18.91 -10.95 -13.71
CA ILE A 111 17.49 -11.17 -13.48
C ILE A 111 17.05 -12.26 -14.46
N PRO A 112 16.74 -13.47 -13.99
CA PRO A 112 16.38 -14.57 -14.86
C PRO A 112 15.02 -14.31 -15.52
N HIS A 113 15.02 -14.36 -16.86
CA HIS A 113 13.81 -14.11 -17.68
C HIS A 113 12.66 -15.06 -17.31
N ASP A 114 12.97 -16.32 -17.02
CA ASP A 114 11.96 -17.35 -16.71
C ASP A 114 11.22 -17.04 -15.41
N ILE A 115 11.93 -16.59 -14.38
CA ILE A 115 11.31 -16.24 -13.09
C ILE A 115 10.38 -15.03 -13.26
N VAL A 116 10.81 -14.01 -14.01
CA VAL A 116 9.96 -12.84 -14.30
C VAL A 116 8.74 -13.26 -15.14
N ARG A 117 8.89 -14.19 -16.08
CA ARG A 117 7.78 -14.72 -16.87
C ARG A 117 6.74 -15.44 -16.01
N GLU A 118 7.17 -16.31 -15.08
CA GLU A 118 6.24 -16.98 -14.17
C GLU A 118 5.55 -16.00 -13.23
N ALA A 119 6.28 -14.98 -12.73
CA ALA A 119 5.68 -13.92 -11.94
C ALA A 119 4.63 -13.12 -12.74
N LEU A 120 4.91 -12.81 -14.01
CA LEU A 120 3.95 -12.14 -14.89
C LEU A 120 2.67 -12.96 -15.07
N LYS A 121 2.75 -14.29 -15.23
CA LYS A 121 1.55 -15.13 -15.32
C LYS A 121 0.65 -15.01 -14.10
N VAL A 122 1.23 -14.92 -12.89
CA VAL A 122 0.45 -14.69 -11.66
C VAL A 122 -0.20 -13.31 -11.66
N VAL A 123 0.52 -12.28 -12.12
CA VAL A 123 -0.02 -10.92 -12.23
C VAL A 123 -1.16 -10.84 -13.25
N LEU A 124 -1.05 -11.54 -14.39
CA LEU A 124 -2.04 -11.52 -15.47
C LEU A 124 -3.33 -12.30 -15.15
N ASP A 125 -3.35 -13.10 -14.09
CA ASP A 125 -4.54 -13.82 -13.62
C ASP A 125 -5.33 -12.97 -12.62
N ASP A 126 -6.45 -12.40 -13.09
CA ASP A 126 -7.33 -11.54 -12.30
C ASP A 126 -7.86 -12.20 -11.02
N ARG A 127 -7.86 -13.55 -10.96
CA ARG A 127 -8.26 -14.29 -9.74
C ARG A 127 -7.28 -14.09 -8.59
N ASN A 128 -6.11 -13.51 -8.83
CA ASN A 128 -5.12 -13.19 -7.80
C ASN A 128 -5.27 -11.76 -7.25
N HIS A 129 -6.15 -10.94 -7.83
CA HIS A 129 -6.30 -9.51 -7.51
C HIS A 129 -7.30 -9.29 -6.36
N PRO A 130 -7.10 -8.28 -5.50
CA PRO A 130 -5.97 -7.34 -5.49
C PRO A 130 -4.65 -7.99 -5.04
N LEU A 131 -3.53 -7.66 -5.70
CA LEU A 131 -2.22 -8.26 -5.46
C LEU A 131 -1.13 -7.24 -5.14
N LEU A 132 -0.17 -7.62 -4.31
CA LEU A 132 1.00 -6.80 -3.98
C LEU A 132 2.28 -7.45 -4.51
N ILE A 133 3.06 -6.70 -5.30
CA ILE A 133 4.39 -7.10 -5.76
C ILE A 133 5.44 -6.43 -4.87
N HIS A 134 6.33 -7.22 -4.26
CA HIS A 134 7.42 -6.64 -3.50
C HIS A 134 8.74 -7.38 -3.62
N CYS A 135 9.80 -6.67 -3.29
CA CYS A 135 11.12 -7.22 -2.98
C CYS A 135 11.66 -6.52 -1.74
N LYS A 136 12.97 -6.57 -1.46
CA LYS A 136 13.56 -5.91 -0.29
C LYS A 136 13.23 -4.41 -0.19
N ARG A 137 13.38 -3.66 -1.29
CA ARG A 137 13.17 -2.19 -1.30
C ARG A 137 12.16 -1.70 -2.35
N GLY A 138 11.57 -2.59 -3.13
CA GLY A 138 10.62 -2.22 -4.18
C GLY A 138 11.25 -1.44 -5.35
N LYS A 139 12.56 -1.64 -5.59
CA LYS A 139 13.35 -0.89 -6.59
C LYS A 139 13.67 -1.74 -7.81
N HIS A 140 14.70 -2.57 -7.72
CA HIS A 140 15.28 -3.32 -8.85
C HIS A 140 14.36 -4.43 -9.35
N ARG A 141 14.26 -5.54 -8.59
CA ARG A 141 13.45 -6.72 -8.96
C ARG A 141 11.98 -6.36 -9.22
N THR A 142 11.38 -5.61 -8.30
CA THR A 142 10.00 -5.10 -8.45
C THR A 142 9.88 -4.16 -9.64
N GLY A 143 10.86 -3.29 -9.87
CA GLY A 143 10.87 -2.36 -11.00
C GLY A 143 10.99 -3.06 -12.34
N CYS A 144 11.76 -4.15 -12.45
CA CYS A 144 11.83 -4.95 -13.67
C CYS A 144 10.51 -5.62 -13.97
N LEU A 145 9.88 -6.27 -12.98
CA LEU A 145 8.57 -6.90 -13.17
C LEU A 145 7.51 -5.86 -13.54
N VAL A 146 7.47 -4.72 -12.85
CA VAL A 146 6.54 -3.61 -13.17
C VAL A 146 6.84 -3.03 -14.56
N GLY A 147 8.10 -2.88 -14.94
CA GLY A 147 8.48 -2.43 -16.27
C GLY A 147 7.99 -3.37 -17.37
N CYS A 148 8.06 -4.69 -17.14
CA CYS A 148 7.47 -5.68 -18.05
C CYS A 148 5.93 -5.58 -18.11
N ILE A 149 5.25 -5.29 -16.99
CA ILE A 149 3.80 -5.00 -16.98
C ILE A 149 3.50 -3.77 -17.87
N ARG A 150 4.27 -2.68 -17.74
CA ARG A 150 4.09 -1.49 -18.58
C ARG A 150 4.34 -1.76 -20.07
N ARG A 151 5.31 -2.61 -20.39
CA ARG A 151 5.58 -3.07 -21.75
C ARG A 151 4.39 -3.85 -22.33
N LEU A 152 3.75 -4.71 -21.54
CA LEU A 152 2.50 -5.40 -21.92
C LEU A 152 1.34 -4.42 -22.12
N GLN A 153 1.29 -3.35 -21.31
CA GLN A 153 0.36 -2.22 -21.48
C GLN A 153 0.72 -1.31 -22.68
N ARG A 154 1.73 -1.66 -23.48
CA ARG A 154 2.18 -0.91 -24.67
C ARG A 154 2.66 0.51 -24.39
N TRP A 155 3.18 0.77 -23.18
CA TRP A 155 3.85 2.03 -22.88
C TRP A 155 5.12 2.18 -23.73
N CYS A 156 5.47 3.41 -24.12
CA CYS A 156 6.76 3.67 -24.75
C CYS A 156 7.89 3.49 -23.74
N LEU A 157 9.06 3.03 -24.20
CA LEU A 157 10.20 2.72 -23.32
C LEU A 157 10.62 3.90 -22.44
N SER A 158 10.55 5.13 -22.97
CA SER A 158 10.85 6.35 -22.22
C SER A 158 9.97 6.48 -20.97
N SER A 159 8.66 6.27 -21.07
CA SER A 159 7.75 6.32 -19.92
C SER A 159 7.95 5.15 -18.96
N VAL A 160 8.29 3.96 -19.48
CA VAL A 160 8.62 2.80 -18.63
C VAL A 160 9.87 3.08 -17.80
N PHE A 161 10.90 3.63 -18.42
CA PHE A 161 12.16 3.95 -17.75
C PHE A 161 12.01 5.11 -16.77
N ASP A 162 11.23 6.14 -17.10
CA ASP A 162 10.92 7.23 -16.18
C ASP A 162 10.24 6.71 -14.90
N GLU A 163 9.23 5.84 -15.03
CA GLU A 163 8.59 5.21 -13.86
C GLU A 163 9.60 4.36 -13.06
N TYR A 164 10.39 3.52 -13.73
CA TYR A 164 11.41 2.71 -13.07
C TYR A 164 12.40 3.59 -12.27
N GLN A 165 12.93 4.65 -12.90
CA GLN A 165 13.90 5.55 -12.30
C GLN A 165 13.29 6.32 -11.13
N ARG A 166 12.02 6.72 -11.21
CA ARG A 166 11.30 7.38 -10.11
C ARG A 166 11.29 6.53 -8.84
N PHE A 167 11.03 5.22 -8.94
CA PHE A 167 11.03 4.32 -7.79
C PHE A 167 12.43 3.86 -7.34
N ALA A 168 13.35 3.67 -8.28
CA ALA A 168 14.72 3.28 -7.97
C ALA A 168 15.52 4.44 -7.35
N GLY A 169 15.23 5.67 -7.75
CA GLY A 169 15.91 6.90 -7.34
C GLY A 169 17.42 6.84 -7.64
N ALA A 170 18.24 7.35 -6.71
CA ALA A 170 19.71 7.33 -6.82
C ALA A 170 20.35 5.93 -6.94
N LYS A 171 19.57 4.85 -6.87
CA LYS A 171 20.04 3.46 -7.08
C LYS A 171 19.50 2.86 -8.39
N ALA A 172 19.00 3.64 -9.32
CA ALA A 172 18.61 3.17 -10.64
C ALA A 172 19.78 2.47 -11.33
N ARG A 173 19.50 1.34 -12.00
CA ARG A 173 20.49 0.54 -12.73
C ARG A 173 20.19 0.58 -14.22
N VAL A 174 21.24 0.66 -15.02
CA VAL A 174 21.11 0.57 -16.49
C VAL A 174 20.83 -0.88 -16.89
N SER A 175 21.41 -1.85 -16.17
CA SER A 175 21.17 -3.28 -16.37
C SER A 175 19.68 -3.66 -16.26
N ASP A 176 18.96 -3.13 -15.26
CA ASP A 176 17.52 -3.34 -15.10
C ASP A 176 16.70 -2.77 -16.27
N GLN A 177 17.04 -1.56 -16.75
CA GLN A 177 16.36 -0.94 -17.90
C GLN A 177 16.61 -1.74 -19.19
N ARG A 178 17.85 -2.19 -19.38
CA ARG A 178 18.22 -3.05 -20.51
C ARG A 178 17.48 -4.39 -20.47
N PHE A 179 17.30 -4.96 -19.28
CA PHE A 179 16.48 -6.15 -19.10
C PHE A 179 15.03 -5.90 -19.55
N ILE A 180 14.39 -4.81 -19.09
CA ILE A 180 13.01 -4.46 -19.46
C ILE A 180 12.88 -4.27 -20.98
N GLU A 181 13.86 -3.62 -21.61
CA GLU A 181 13.90 -3.38 -23.05
C GLU A 181 13.90 -4.69 -23.86
N LEU A 182 14.78 -5.62 -23.47
CA LEU A 182 15.05 -6.87 -24.19
C LEU A 182 14.12 -8.02 -23.78
N PHE A 183 13.27 -7.84 -22.78
CA PHE A 183 12.38 -8.89 -22.31
C PHE A 183 11.38 -9.29 -23.39
N ASP A 184 11.40 -10.58 -23.76
CA ASP A 184 10.48 -11.15 -24.76
C ASP A 184 9.08 -11.39 -24.16
N LEU A 185 8.10 -10.70 -24.73
CA LEU A 185 6.69 -10.76 -24.35
C LEU A 185 5.83 -11.65 -25.26
N SER A 186 6.42 -12.22 -26.32
CA SER A 186 5.71 -13.00 -27.34
C SER A 186 4.80 -14.09 -26.73
N CYS A 187 5.32 -14.80 -25.72
CA CYS A 187 4.64 -15.87 -25.00
C CYS A 187 3.46 -15.43 -24.10
N LEU A 188 3.28 -14.13 -23.85
CA LEU A 188 2.23 -13.59 -22.97
C LEU A 188 1.11 -12.85 -23.74
N ASN A 189 1.32 -12.57 -25.03
CA ASN A 189 0.41 -11.78 -25.87
C ASN A 189 -0.95 -12.44 -26.14
N HIS A 190 -1.12 -13.72 -25.82
CA HIS A 190 -2.40 -14.44 -25.96
C HIS A 190 -3.34 -14.27 -24.76
N HIS A 191 -2.89 -13.61 -23.69
CA HIS A 191 -3.74 -13.28 -22.55
C HIS A 191 -4.13 -11.80 -22.64
N PRO A 192 -5.30 -11.45 -23.19
CA PRO A 192 -5.77 -10.07 -23.10
C PRO A 192 -5.88 -9.73 -21.61
N LEU A 193 -5.13 -8.73 -21.17
CA LEU A 193 -5.41 -8.07 -19.91
C LEU A 193 -6.84 -7.54 -20.02
N SER A 194 -7.77 -8.18 -19.32
CA SER A 194 -9.13 -7.68 -19.19
C SER A 194 -9.05 -6.46 -18.28
N PHE A 195 -8.65 -5.33 -18.86
CA PHE A 195 -8.68 -4.07 -18.16
C PHE A 195 -10.14 -3.76 -17.86
N SER A 196 -10.56 -4.03 -16.62
CA SER A 196 -11.82 -3.55 -16.09
C SER A 196 -11.70 -2.03 -15.97
N SER A 197 -12.00 -1.35 -17.08
CA SER A 197 -12.40 0.04 -17.04
C SER A 197 -13.62 0.05 -16.14
N SER A 198 -13.48 0.60 -14.93
CA SER A 198 -14.63 0.89 -14.10
C SER A 198 -15.57 1.72 -14.96
N LYS A 199 -16.69 1.13 -15.38
CA LYS A 199 -17.82 1.88 -15.91
C LYS A 199 -18.22 2.82 -14.78
N LYS A 200 -17.80 4.08 -14.88
CA LYS A 200 -18.44 5.18 -14.17
C LYS A 200 -19.67 5.60 -14.95
#